data_AF-A0A521VQL9-F1
#
_entry.id   AF-A0A521VQL9-F1
#
_cell.length_a   1.000
_cell.length_b   1.000
_cell.length_c   1.000
_cell.angle_alpha   90.00
_cell.angle_beta   90.00
_cell.angle_gamma   90.00
#
_symmetry.space_group_name_H-M   'P 1'
#
loop_
_entity.id
_entity.type
_entity.pdbx_description
1 polymer ?
#
loop_
_entity_poly.entity_id
_entity_poly.type
_entity_poly.pdbx_seq_one_letter_code
_entity_poly.pdbx_strand_id
1 'polypeptide(L)'
;MFKTADLYDAHTDEVHVVAPLFRHFGGARRFCGPMATLKVYEDNLLVHEQLKEPGAGRVIVIDGAGSLRAAVVGDILVQRAKDMG
;
A
#
# COMPACT_ATOMS: atom_id res chain seq x y z
N MET A 1 10.46 -14.31 1.19
CA MET A 1 9.75 -13.39 0.27
C MET A 1 9.89 -13.91 -1.15
N PHE A 2 8.78 -13.99 -1.89
CA PHE A 2 8.71 -14.60 -3.23
C PHE A 2 8.75 -13.55 -4.35
N LYS A 3 8.94 -13.95 -5.60
CA LYS A 3 8.74 -13.07 -6.77
C LYS A 3 7.27 -13.14 -7.20
N THR A 4 6.73 -12.03 -7.69
CA THR A 4 5.36 -12.00 -8.20
C THR A 4 5.15 -12.90 -9.42
N ALA A 5 6.19 -13.09 -10.25
CA ALA A 5 6.19 -14.07 -11.34
C ALA A 5 6.02 -15.50 -10.81
N ASP A 6 6.87 -15.92 -9.86
CA ASP A 6 6.80 -17.25 -9.24
C ASP A 6 5.42 -17.51 -8.59
N LEU A 7 4.79 -16.48 -8.00
CA LEU A 7 3.44 -16.59 -7.42
C LEU A 7 2.37 -16.80 -8.51
N TYR A 8 2.45 -16.04 -9.61
CA TYR A 8 1.51 -16.16 -10.73
C TYR A 8 1.60 -17.53 -11.40
N ASP A 9 2.82 -18.02 -11.63
CA ASP A 9 3.06 -19.34 -12.23
C ASP A 9 2.47 -20.48 -11.38
N ALA A 10 2.45 -20.32 -10.05
CA ALA A 10 1.92 -21.32 -9.12
C ALA A 10 0.40 -21.22 -8.90
N HIS A 11 -0.22 -20.07 -9.17
CA HIS A 11 -1.61 -19.75 -8.79
C HIS A 11 -2.36 -18.97 -9.88
N THR A 12 -2.16 -19.34 -11.15
CA THR A 12 -2.56 -18.54 -12.32
C THR A 12 -4.02 -18.08 -12.31
N ASP A 13 -4.95 -18.93 -11.85
CA ASP A 13 -6.39 -18.63 -11.83
C ASP A 13 -6.86 -17.94 -10.52
N GLU A 14 -5.99 -17.83 -9.52
CA GLU A 14 -6.31 -17.26 -8.20
C GLU A 14 -5.66 -15.89 -7.97
N VAL A 15 -4.66 -15.52 -8.79
CA VAL A 15 -3.89 -14.29 -8.65
C VAL A 15 -4.33 -13.24 -9.66
N HIS A 16 -4.64 -12.05 -9.14
CA HIS A 16 -4.93 -10.88 -9.96
C HIS A 16 -3.66 -10.03 -10.13
N VAL A 17 -3.36 -9.66 -11.39
CA VAL A 17 -2.23 -8.78 -11.72
C VAL A 17 -2.74 -7.36 -11.95
N VAL A 18 -2.23 -6.41 -11.18
CA VAL A 18 -2.57 -5.00 -11.36
C VAL A 18 -1.87 -4.41 -12.58
N ALA A 19 -2.53 -3.46 -13.24
CA ALA A 19 -1.91 -2.68 -14.31
C ALA A 19 -0.63 -1.96 -13.81
N PRO A 20 0.38 -1.73 -14.67
CA PRO A 20 1.65 -1.12 -14.30
C PRO A 20 1.51 0.40 -14.10
N LEU A 21 0.79 0.80 -13.05
CA LEU A 21 0.43 2.18 -12.74
C LEU A 21 1.30 2.79 -11.63
N PHE A 22 2.03 1.97 -10.88
CA PHE A 22 2.75 2.39 -9.69
C PHE A 22 4.21 2.73 -9.97
N ARG A 23 4.67 3.80 -9.33
CA ARG A 23 6.09 4.09 -9.17
C ARG A 23 6.55 3.68 -7.77
N HIS A 24 7.74 3.10 -7.68
CA HIS A 24 8.34 2.70 -6.42
C HIS A 24 9.06 3.88 -5.76
N PHE A 25 8.74 4.16 -4.49
CA PHE A 25 9.32 5.26 -3.71
C PHE A 25 9.95 4.82 -2.37
N GLY A 26 9.59 3.63 -1.86
CA GLY A 26 10.02 3.16 -0.55
C GLY A 26 11.42 2.53 -0.53
N GLY A 27 11.99 2.29 0.65
CA GLY A 27 13.25 1.54 0.78
C GLY A 27 13.10 0.02 0.58
N ALA A 28 11.92 -0.53 0.90
CA ALA A 28 11.62 -1.94 0.70
C ALA A 28 11.17 -2.18 -0.75
N ARG A 29 11.99 -2.87 -1.55
CA ARG A 29 11.68 -3.17 -2.97
C ARG A 29 10.59 -4.22 -3.16
N ARG A 30 10.25 -4.96 -2.10
CA ARG A 30 9.28 -6.04 -2.11
C ARG A 30 8.62 -6.07 -0.73
N PHE A 31 7.31 -6.28 -0.69
CA PHE A 31 6.49 -6.40 0.51
C PHE A 31 5.23 -7.20 0.17
N CYS A 32 4.62 -7.82 1.18
CA CYS A 32 3.37 -8.58 1.04
C CYS A 32 2.69 -8.66 2.41
N GLY A 33 1.37 -8.80 2.42
CA GLY A 33 0.58 -8.89 3.65
C GLY A 33 -0.92 -8.81 3.37
N PRO A 34 -1.76 -8.99 4.40
CA PRO A 34 -3.20 -8.83 4.28
C PRO A 34 -3.55 -7.40 3.84
N MET A 35 -4.47 -7.27 2.88
CA MET A 35 -4.84 -5.97 2.33
C MET A 35 -5.85 -5.24 3.23
N ALA A 36 -5.59 -3.96 3.52
CA ALA A 36 -6.58 -3.01 3.99
C ALA A 36 -6.79 -1.94 2.92
N THR A 37 -8.02 -1.44 2.76
CA THR A 37 -8.32 -0.44 1.72
C THR A 37 -8.79 0.86 2.34
N LEU A 38 -8.40 1.98 1.75
CA LEU A 38 -8.89 3.31 2.06
C LEU A 38 -9.26 4.01 0.76
N LYS A 39 -10.35 4.76 0.78
CA LYS A 39 -10.74 5.66 -0.31
C LYS A 39 -10.74 7.09 0.23
N VAL A 40 -10.00 7.97 -0.41
CA VAL A 40 -9.79 9.36 0.01
C VAL A 40 -9.81 10.28 -1.22
N TYR A 41 -10.00 11.58 -0.99
CA TYR A 41 -9.93 12.56 -2.08
C TYR A 41 -9.28 13.85 -1.59
N GLU A 42 -8.02 14.06 -1.99
CA GLU A 42 -7.23 15.26 -1.67
C GLU A 42 -7.06 15.54 -0.17
N ASP A 43 -7.28 14.53 0.68
CA ASP A 43 -7.06 14.54 2.11
C ASP A 43 -6.38 13.22 2.56
N ASN A 44 -5.81 13.22 3.76
CA ASN A 44 -5.16 12.05 4.33
C ASN A 44 -5.61 11.73 5.77
N LEU A 45 -6.76 12.28 6.20
CA LEU A 45 -7.24 12.10 7.57
C LEU A 45 -7.46 10.62 7.90
N LEU A 46 -8.10 9.89 6.99
CA LEU A 46 -8.33 8.45 7.15
C LEU A 46 -7.03 7.64 7.17
N VAL A 47 -5.97 8.11 6.50
CA VAL A 47 -4.65 7.45 6.53
C VAL A 47 -4.03 7.61 7.92
N HIS A 48 -4.14 8.81 8.51
CA HIS A 48 -3.68 9.04 9.88
C HIS A 48 -4.43 8.18 10.90
N GLU A 49 -5.75 8.08 10.79
CA GLU A 49 -6.57 7.23 11.65
C GLU A 49 -6.20 5.76 11.53
N GLN A 50 -6.02 5.28 10.30
CA GLN A 50 -5.65 3.88 10.05
C GLN A 50 -4.32 3.51 10.72
N LEU A 51 -3.36 4.43 10.75
CA LEU A 51 -2.03 4.22 11.34
C LEU A 51 -1.98 4.43 12.87
N LYS A 52 -3.12 4.54 13.56
CA LYS A 52 -3.18 4.53 15.03
C LYS A 52 -3.11 3.12 15.62
N GLU A 53 -3.51 2.13 14.85
CA GLU A 53 -3.52 0.71 15.25
C GLU A 53 -2.27 -0.02 14.73
N PRO A 54 -1.78 -1.05 15.45
CA PRO A 54 -0.71 -1.91 14.97
C PRO A 54 -0.97 -2.45 13.56
N GLY A 55 0.05 -2.41 12.70
CA GLY A 55 -0.10 -2.81 11.31
C GLY A 55 -0.24 -4.32 11.12
N ALA A 56 0.36 -5.12 12.00
CA ALA A 56 0.34 -6.59 11.93
C ALA A 56 0.76 -7.12 10.54
N GLY A 57 1.69 -6.41 9.87
CA GLY A 57 2.17 -6.76 8.54
C GLY A 57 1.18 -6.52 7.39
N ARG A 58 0.09 -5.77 7.61
CA ARG A 58 -0.88 -5.45 6.56
C ARG A 58 -0.32 -4.49 5.52
N VAL A 59 -0.91 -4.53 4.32
CA VAL A 59 -0.64 -3.60 3.22
C VAL A 59 -1.86 -2.71 3.04
N ILE A 60 -1.68 -1.40 3.20
CA ILE A 60 -2.76 -0.43 2.97
C ILE A 60 -2.73 0.00 1.50
N VAL A 61 -3.83 -0.24 0.79
CA VAL A 61 -4.06 0.23 -0.58
C VAL A 61 -4.98 1.44 -0.53
N ILE A 62 -4.51 2.58 -1.05
CA ILE A 62 -5.23 3.85 -0.98
C ILE A 62 -5.70 4.23 -2.38
N ASP A 63 -7.01 4.27 -2.58
CA ASP A 63 -7.65 4.88 -3.74
C ASP A 63 -7.78 6.40 -3.49
N GLY A 64 -6.87 7.17 -4.10
CA GLY A 64 -6.88 8.64 -4.10
C GLY A 64 -7.56 9.26 -5.33
N ALA A 65 -8.40 8.50 -6.05
CA ALA A 65 -9.04 8.89 -7.31
C ALA A 65 -8.09 9.33 -8.43
N GLY A 66 -6.79 9.02 -8.29
CA GLY A 66 -5.75 9.44 -9.24
C GLY A 66 -5.42 10.93 -9.23
N SER A 67 -5.84 11.70 -8.21
CA SER A 67 -5.50 13.12 -8.13
C SER A 67 -3.99 13.32 -7.93
N LEU A 68 -3.40 14.22 -8.72
CA LEU A 68 -2.00 14.67 -8.59
C LEU A 68 -1.89 16.04 -7.91
N ARG A 69 -3.01 16.61 -7.42
CA ARG A 69 -3.06 17.96 -6.85
C ARG A 69 -2.60 18.02 -5.39
N ALA A 70 -2.73 16.92 -4.66
CA ALA A 70 -2.40 16.84 -3.25
C ALA A 70 -1.71 15.51 -2.92
N ALA A 71 -0.72 15.57 -2.03
CA ALA A 71 -0.06 14.36 -1.53
C ALA A 71 -0.92 13.70 -0.46
N VAL A 72 -1.21 12.42 -0.63
CA VAL A 72 -1.93 11.61 0.38
C VAL A 72 -0.97 10.99 1.40
N VAL A 73 0.24 10.64 0.98
CA VAL A 73 1.27 10.03 1.84
C VAL A 73 2.57 10.82 1.75
N GLY A 74 3.09 11.22 2.91
CA GLY A 74 4.38 11.88 3.07
C GLY A 74 5.27 11.17 4.09
N ASP A 75 6.41 11.75 4.39
CA ASP A 75 7.43 11.23 5.31
C ASP A 75 6.88 10.94 6.73
N ILE A 76 6.07 11.83 7.29
CA ILE A 76 5.47 11.66 8.63
C ILE A 76 4.61 10.39 8.69
N LEU A 77 3.76 10.18 7.69
CA LEU A 77 2.89 9.00 7.60
C LEU A 77 3.71 7.73 7.39
N VAL A 78 4.75 7.79 6.54
CA VAL A 78 5.67 6.67 6.31
C VAL A 78 6.41 6.29 7.59
N GLN A 79 6.89 7.27 8.37
CA GLN A 79 7.58 6.99 9.63
C GLN A 79 6.62 6.34 10.63
N ARG A 80 5.41 6.88 10.78
CA ARG A 80 4.39 6.26 11.63
C ARG A 80 4.06 4.84 11.21
N ALA A 81 3.92 4.57 9.91
CA ALA A 81 3.68 3.21 9.42
C ALA A 81 4.82 2.26 9.77
N LYS A 82 6.08 2.71 9.72
CA LYS A 82 7.23 1.89 10.16
C LYS A 82 7.18 1.60 11.65
N ASP A 83 6.82 2.59 12.46
CA ASP A 83 6.78 2.46 13.92
C ASP A 83 5.67 1.48 14.37
N MET A 84 4.57 1.39 13.62
CA MET A 84 3.41 0.55 13.94
C MET A 84 3.47 -0.87 13.36
N GLY A 85 4.46 -1.19 12.52
CA GLY A 85 4.59 -2.49 11.84
C GLY A 85 3.46 -2.78 10.86
#